data_AF-A0A7W4DCT4-F1
#
_entry.id   AF-A0A7W4DCT4-F1
#
_cell.length_a   1.000
_cell.length_b   1.000
_cell.length_c   1.000
_cell.angle_alpha   90.00
_cell.angle_beta   90.00
_cell.angle_gamma   90.00
#
_symmetry.space_group_name_H-M   'P 1'
#
loop_
_entity.id
_entity.type
_entity.pdbx_description
1 polymer ?
#
loop_
_entity_poly.entity_id
_entity_poly.type
_entity_poly.pdbx_seq_one_letter_code
_entity_poly.pdbx_strand_id
1 'polypeptide(L)'
;MLLALIKEFDNAPEELYKQLPLHIELIRPLAAPDGSDYVLAKLDAALEWKGQEITHIIIGARIEGSHVGRGMEDFPVNIALVIDNSLLDDTSLDFTKGEYVAIGFATDVTSTKA
;
A
#
# COMPACT_ATOMS: atom_id res chain seq x y z
N MET A 1 -14.93 -3.61 -4.37
CA MET A 1 -13.51 -3.62 -4.72
C MET A 1 -13.07 -2.19 -4.98
N LEU A 2 -12.01 -1.75 -4.30
CA LEU A 2 -11.40 -0.43 -4.47
C LEU A 2 -10.01 -0.67 -5.06
N LEU A 3 -9.73 -0.09 -6.23
CA LEU A 3 -8.47 -0.26 -6.96
C LEU A 3 -7.71 1.07 -6.94
N ALA A 4 -6.41 1.00 -6.70
CA ALA A 4 -5.54 2.17 -6.75
C ALA A 4 -4.31 1.90 -7.62
N LEU A 5 -3.73 2.99 -8.10
CA LEU A 5 -2.55 2.98 -8.95
C LEU A 5 -1.50 3.90 -8.35
N ILE A 6 -0.28 3.37 -8.16
CA ILE A 6 0.89 4.14 -7.74
C ILE A 6 1.83 4.23 -8.94
N LYS A 7 1.98 5.43 -9.51
CA LYS A 7 2.78 5.66 -10.72
C LYS A 7 4.14 6.29 -10.43
N GLU A 8 4.29 6.86 -9.25
CA GLU A 8 5.44 7.65 -8.86
C GLU A 8 5.72 7.47 -7.38
N PHE A 9 7.01 7.52 -7.04
CA PHE A 9 7.50 7.60 -5.67
C PHE A 9 8.13 8.97 -5.43
N ASP A 10 7.87 9.53 -4.25
CA ASP A 10 8.61 10.68 -3.71
C ASP A 10 9.98 10.23 -3.16
N ASN A 11 9.99 9.06 -2.51
CA ASN A 11 11.20 8.44 -1.99
C ASN A 11 11.05 6.92 -2.02
N ALA A 12 11.98 6.22 -2.67
CA ALA A 12 12.04 4.77 -2.72
C ALA A 12 13.47 4.29 -3.08
N PRO A 13 13.83 3.05 -2.76
CA PRO A 13 14.98 2.34 -3.33
C PRO A 13 14.89 2.19 -4.85
N GLU A 14 16.05 2.17 -5.54
CA GLU A 14 16.12 2.09 -7.01
C GLU A 14 15.40 0.84 -7.57
N GLU A 15 15.45 -0.28 -6.86
CA GLU A 15 14.80 -1.52 -7.28
C GLU A 15 13.28 -1.42 -7.32
N LEU A 16 12.65 -0.55 -6.52
CA LEU A 16 11.20 -0.34 -6.57
C LEU A 16 10.78 0.54 -7.76
N TYR A 17 11.59 1.54 -8.13
CA TYR A 17 11.27 2.39 -9.29
C TYR A 17 11.14 1.58 -10.59
N LYS A 18 11.90 0.48 -10.73
CA LYS A 18 11.86 -0.42 -11.90
C LYS A 18 10.58 -1.25 -12.00
N GLN A 19 9.78 -1.28 -10.93
CA GLN A 19 8.58 -2.10 -10.81
C GLN A 19 7.30 -1.26 -10.90
N LEU A 20 7.43 0.06 -11.08
CA LEU A 20 6.31 0.93 -11.38
C LEU A 20 5.72 0.62 -12.77
N PRO A 21 4.40 0.84 -12.97
CA PRO A 21 3.44 1.30 -11.97
C PRO A 21 2.88 0.15 -11.12
N LEU A 22 2.58 0.41 -9.84
CA LEU A 22 1.95 -0.58 -8.95
C LEU A 22 0.42 -0.49 -9.08
N HIS A 23 -0.20 -1.58 -9.53
CA HIS A 23 -1.64 -1.75 -9.48
C HIS A 23 -2.00 -2.53 -8.21
N ILE A 24 -2.88 -1.98 -7.40
CA ILE A 24 -3.23 -2.55 -6.11
C ILE A 24 -4.75 -2.59 -5.88
N GLU A 25 -5.18 -3.64 -5.19
CA GLU A 25 -6.53 -3.77 -4.64
C GLU A 25 -6.47 -3.48 -3.13
N LEU A 26 -7.25 -2.50 -2.67
CA LEU A 26 -7.38 -2.19 -1.25
C LEU A 26 -8.35 -3.21 -0.62
N ILE A 27 -7.81 -4.08 0.24
CA ILE A 27 -8.54 -5.22 0.81
C ILE A 27 -9.33 -4.80 2.04
N ARG A 28 -8.64 -4.28 3.06
CA ARG A 28 -9.24 -3.90 4.34
C ARG A 28 -8.35 -2.95 5.14
N PRO A 29 -8.94 -2.10 6.00
CA PRO A 29 -8.17 -1.36 7.00
C PRO A 29 -7.53 -2.31 8.01
N LEU A 30 -6.38 -1.90 8.56
CA LEU A 30 -5.68 -2.56 9.66
C LEU A 30 -5.74 -1.66 10.88
N ALA A 31 -6.19 -2.17 12.02
CA ALA A 31 -6.19 -1.41 13.26
C ALA A 31 -4.75 -1.20 13.74
N ALA A 32 -4.30 0.05 13.82
CA ALA A 32 -2.96 0.37 14.33
C ALA A 32 -3.05 1.04 15.72
N PRO A 33 -2.09 0.75 16.63
CA PRO A 33 -2.06 1.35 17.97
C PRO A 33 -1.90 2.87 17.98
N ASP A 34 -1.32 3.45 16.93
CA ASP A 34 -1.07 4.89 16.78
C ASP A 34 -2.32 5.67 16.32
N GLY A 35 -3.41 4.97 15.98
CA GLY A 35 -4.63 5.55 15.45
C GLY A 35 -4.52 6.02 13.99
N SER A 36 -3.39 5.76 13.34
CA SER A 36 -3.19 6.11 11.94
C SER A 36 -3.97 5.17 11.03
N ASP A 37 -4.34 5.67 9.86
CA ASP A 37 -5.09 4.94 8.86
C ASP A 37 -4.16 4.11 7.98
N TYR A 38 -4.16 2.79 8.18
CA TYR A 38 -3.43 1.83 7.36
C TYR A 38 -4.40 0.86 6.67
N VAL A 39 -4.09 0.52 5.42
CA VAL A 39 -4.86 -0.40 4.61
C VAL A 39 -3.95 -1.50 4.09
N LEU A 40 -4.38 -2.75 4.27
CA LEU A 40 -3.79 -3.89 3.59
C LEU A 40 -4.23 -3.86 2.13
N ALA A 41 -3.26 -3.86 1.22
CA ALA A 41 -3.52 -3.90 -0.21
C ALA A 41 -2.80 -5.10 -0.85
N LYS A 42 -3.45 -5.68 -1.85
CA LYS A 42 -2.91 -6.75 -2.68
C LYS A 42 -2.33 -6.16 -3.95
N LEU A 43 -1.17 -6.65 -4.37
CA LEU A 43 -0.59 -6.32 -5.66
C LEU A 43 -1.20 -7.19 -6.76
N ASP A 44 -1.54 -6.59 -7.90
CA ASP A 44 -1.99 -7.32 -9.09
C ASP A 44 -0.85 -8.16 -9.70
N ALA A 45 0.39 -7.67 -9.61
CA ALA A 45 1.62 -8.37 -9.98
C ALA A 45 2.59 -8.33 -8.80
N ALA A 46 3.15 -9.50 -8.44
CA ALA A 46 4.09 -9.58 -7.33
C ALA A 46 5.33 -8.70 -7.57
N LEU A 47 5.83 -8.09 -6.51
CA LEU A 47 7.08 -7.34 -6.51
C LEU A 47 8.23 -8.23 -6.09
N GLU A 48 9.39 -8.01 -6.70
CA GLU A 48 10.64 -8.60 -6.23
C GLU A 48 11.32 -7.66 -5.23
N TRP A 49 11.61 -8.18 -4.03
CA TRP A 49 12.29 -7.44 -2.98
C TRP A 49 13.32 -8.33 -2.31
N LYS A 50 14.61 -8.00 -2.42
CA LYS A 50 15.73 -8.77 -1.84
C LYS A 50 15.68 -10.29 -2.14
N GLY A 51 15.20 -10.66 -3.33
CA GLY A 51 15.05 -12.06 -3.76
C GLY A 51 13.81 -12.79 -3.23
N GLN A 52 12.87 -12.07 -2.61
CA GLN A 52 11.55 -12.57 -2.22
C GLN A 52 10.45 -11.96 -3.10
N GLU A 53 9.44 -12.75 -3.43
CA GLU A 53 8.21 -12.26 -4.05
C GLU A 53 7.26 -11.69 -2.98
N ILE A 54 6.85 -10.44 -3.16
CA ILE A 54 5.92 -9.72 -2.31
C ILE A 54 4.59 -9.59 -3.05
N THR A 55 3.52 -10.08 -2.44
CA THR A 55 2.17 -10.07 -3.03
C THR A 55 1.23 -9.05 -2.39
N HIS A 56 1.61 -8.52 -1.23
CA HIS A 56 0.81 -7.59 -0.45
C HIS A 56 1.68 -6.46 0.10
N ILE A 57 1.07 -5.30 0.23
CA ILE A 57 1.66 -4.11 0.82
C ILE A 57 0.70 -3.53 1.85
N ILE A 58 1.23 -2.72 2.75
CA ILE A 58 0.47 -1.83 3.62
C ILE A 58 0.66 -0.43 3.07
N ILE A 59 -0.45 0.28 2.87
CA ILE A 59 -0.42 1.71 2.58
C ILE A 59 -1.01 2.49 3.75
N GLY A 60 -0.36 3.57 4.16
CA GLY A 60 -0.83 4.44 5.23
C GLY A 60 -0.96 5.89 4.74
N ALA A 61 -2.00 6.59 5.16
CA ALA A 61 -2.16 8.01 4.85
C ALA A 61 -0.98 8.81 5.41
N ARG A 62 -0.37 9.68 4.60
CA ARG A 62 0.77 10.50 5.04
C ARG A 62 0.35 11.80 5.73
N ILE A 63 -0.90 12.23 5.55
CA ILE A 63 -1.44 13.46 6.12
C ILE A 63 -2.35 13.09 7.30
N GLU A 64 -2.10 13.69 8.47
CA GLU A 64 -2.93 13.46 9.66
C GLU A 64 -4.40 13.84 9.39
N GLY A 65 -5.33 12.99 9.84
CA GLY A 65 -6.78 13.20 9.65
C GLY A 65 -7.31 12.91 8.25
N SER A 66 -6.46 12.46 7.32
CA SER A 66 -6.87 12.00 5.99
C SER A 66 -7.06 10.48 5.93
N HIS A 67 -7.76 10.00 4.90
CA HIS A 67 -8.13 8.58 4.77
C HIS A 67 -7.75 8.02 3.39
N VAL A 68 -7.17 6.83 3.39
CA VAL A 68 -6.91 6.04 2.17
C VAL A 68 -8.23 5.44 1.70
N GLY A 69 -8.71 5.85 0.52
CA GLY A 69 -10.04 5.42 0.09
C GLY A 69 -10.46 5.86 -1.30
N ARG A 70 -11.77 5.92 -1.51
CA ARG A 70 -12.35 6.35 -2.78
C ARG A 70 -12.04 7.82 -3.07
N GLY A 71 -11.85 8.13 -4.35
CA GLY A 71 -11.61 9.49 -4.82
C GLY A 71 -10.23 10.05 -4.48
N MET A 72 -9.28 9.21 -4.02
CA MET A 72 -7.87 9.60 -3.93
C MET A 72 -7.36 9.99 -5.33
N GLU A 73 -6.68 11.13 -5.42
CA GLU A 73 -6.00 11.59 -6.63
C GLU A 73 -4.62 12.10 -6.21
N ASP A 74 -3.58 11.45 -6.73
CA ASP A 74 -2.17 11.65 -6.37
C ASP A 74 -1.98 11.80 -4.84
N PHE A 75 -2.66 10.95 -4.09
CA PHE A 75 -2.74 11.04 -2.65
C PHE A 75 -1.47 10.48 -2.00
N PRO A 76 -0.77 11.25 -1.13
CA PRO A 76 0.49 10.82 -0.57
C PRO A 76 0.32 9.69 0.45
N VAL A 77 1.00 8.58 0.22
CA VAL A 77 0.96 7.39 1.06
C VAL A 77 2.35 6.94 1.49
N ASN A 78 2.44 6.47 2.73
CA ASN A 78 3.56 5.64 3.20
C ASN A 78 3.32 4.21 2.73
N ILE A 79 4.38 3.53 2.26
CA ILE A 79 4.30 2.18 1.69
C ILE A 79 5.25 1.26 2.45
N ALA A 80 4.69 0.17 2.97
CA ALA A 80 5.44 -0.94 3.54
C ALA A 80 5.12 -2.25 2.81
N LEU A 81 6.13 -3.10 2.63
CA LEU A 81 5.98 -4.43 2.06
C LEU A 81 5.54 -5.40 3.15
N VAL A 82 4.62 -6.32 2.86
CA VAL A 82 4.31 -7.42 3.78
C VAL A 82 5.38 -8.49 3.62
N ILE A 83 6.27 -8.58 4.60
CA ILE A 83 7.39 -9.55 4.60
C ILE A 83 7.07 -10.83 5.37
N ASP A 84 6.04 -10.79 6.24
CA ASP A 84 5.45 -11.97 6.90
C ASP A 84 3.96 -12.08 6.53
N ASN A 85 3.63 -13.12 5.78
CA ASN A 85 2.28 -13.36 5.27
C ASN A 85 1.25 -13.69 6.36
N SER A 86 1.65 -13.97 7.60
CA SER A 86 0.69 -14.13 8.70
C SER A 86 -0.10 -12.85 8.98
N LEU A 87 0.41 -11.68 8.59
CA LEU A 87 -0.32 -10.40 8.66
C LEU A 87 -1.62 -10.42 7.84
N LEU A 88 -1.71 -11.26 6.80
CA LEU A 88 -2.89 -11.36 5.94
C LEU A 88 -4.13 -11.88 6.69
N ASP A 89 -3.95 -12.53 7.84
CA ASP A 89 -5.03 -13.00 8.71
C ASP A 89 -5.22 -12.13 9.96
N ASP A 90 -4.30 -11.19 10.22
CA ASP A 90 -4.36 -10.32 11.40
C ASP A 90 -5.43 -9.23 11.25
N THR A 91 -6.05 -8.87 12.37
CA THR A 91 -7.02 -7.77 12.46
C THR A 91 -6.37 -6.43 12.85
N SER A 92 -5.18 -6.49 13.47
CA SER A 92 -4.37 -5.34 13.85
C SER A 92 -3.04 -5.34 13.12
N LEU A 93 -2.51 -4.16 12.82
CA LEU A 93 -1.20 -4.03 12.21
C LEU A 93 -0.09 -4.40 13.21
N ASP A 94 0.70 -5.41 12.85
CA ASP A 94 1.99 -5.70 13.46
C ASP A 94 3.10 -5.13 12.59
N PHE A 95 3.73 -4.05 13.06
CA PHE A 95 4.80 -3.36 12.32
C PHE A 95 6.05 -4.24 12.13
N THR A 96 6.21 -5.33 12.87
CA THR A 96 7.35 -6.25 12.68
C THR A 96 7.17 -7.18 11.47
N LYS A 97 5.93 -7.29 10.96
CA LYS A 97 5.57 -8.09 9.78
C LYS A 97 5.62 -7.31 8.47
N GLY A 98 5.87 -6.00 8.57
CA GLY A 98 6.03 -5.10 7.45
C GLY A 98 7.43 -4.49 7.39
N GLU A 99 7.90 -4.18 6.18
CA GLU A 99 9.10 -3.37 5.96
C GLU A 99 8.70 -2.06 5.28
N TYR A 100 8.84 -0.92 5.95
CA TYR A 100 8.66 0.39 5.33
C TYR A 100 9.73 0.62 4.26
N VAL A 101 9.32 0.96 3.04
CA VAL A 101 10.24 1.07 1.91
C VAL A 101 10.09 2.35 1.10
N ALA A 102 8.92 2.98 1.08
CA ALA A 102 8.70 4.10 0.17
C ALA A 102 7.64 5.09 0.64
N ILE A 103 7.70 6.29 0.07
CA ILE A 103 6.58 7.20 -0.08
C ILE A 103 6.22 7.24 -1.56
N GLY A 104 4.92 7.13 -1.86
CA GLY A 104 4.41 7.36 -3.20
C GLY A 104 3.08 8.10 -3.22
N PHE A 105 2.51 8.17 -4.41
CA PHE A 105 1.22 8.81 -4.67
C PHE A 105 0.23 7.79 -5.21
N ALA A 106 -0.89 7.61 -4.52
CA ALA A 106 -1.93 6.67 -4.89
C ALA A 106 -3.13 7.40 -5.49
N THR A 107 -3.61 6.89 -6.63
CA THR A 107 -4.83 7.39 -7.28
C THR A 107 -5.86 6.28 -7.36
N ASP A 108 -7.09 6.54 -6.89
CA ASP A 108 -8.23 5.64 -7.05
C ASP A 108 -8.58 5.54 -8.54
N VAL A 109 -8.53 4.32 -9.08
CA VAL A 109 -8.84 4.01 -10.47
C VAL A 109 -10.08 3.11 -10.59
N THR A 110 -10.86 3.02 -9.52
CA THR A 110 -12.11 2.27 -9.52
C THR A 110 -13.08 2.92 -10.49
N SER A 111 -13.24 2.32 -11.67
CA SER A 111 -14.23 2.77 -12.63
C SER A 111 -15.62 2.65 -12.03
N THR A 112 -16.27 3.78 -11.77
CA THR A 112 -17.73 3.85 -11.65
C THR A 112 -18.27 3.43 -13.01
N LYS A 113 -18.72 2.16 -13.14
CA LYS A 113 -19.73 1.88 -14.15
C LYS A 113 -20.91 2.78 -13.82
N ALA A 114 -21.06 3.84 -14.62
CA ALA A 114 -22.30 4.60 -14.72
C ALA A 114 -23.42 3.69 -15.25
#